data_AF-A0A2H0VY30-F1
#
_entry.id   AF-A0A2H0VY30-F1
#
_cell.length_a   1.000
_cell.length_b   1.000
_cell.length_c   1.000
_cell.angle_alpha   90.00
_cell.angle_beta   90.00
_cell.angle_gamma   90.00
#
_symmetry.space_group_name_H-M   'P 1'
#
loop_
_entity.id
_entity.type
_entity.pdbx_description
1 polymer ?
#
loop_
_entity_poly.entity_id
_entity_poly.type
_entity_poly.pdbx_seq_one_letter_code
_entity_poly.pdbx_strand_id
1 'polypeptide(L)'
;MSKTIQNINKISFIFFAIIGLTHVLSMLMLANNYSTEIAETIYKTLDLPFLLATLIYGGSAFQIGLDKVGLHSRIFSIILVALLTVIFSLAMYANFAFNDMA
;
A
#
# COMPACT_ATOMS: atom_id res chain seq x y z
N MET A 1 9.34 21.44 2.28
CA MET A 1 8.99 20.06 2.70
C MET A 1 7.53 19.73 2.41
N SER A 2 6.56 20.56 2.84
CA SER A 2 5.12 20.38 2.58
C SER A 2 4.74 20.08 1.11
N LYS A 3 5.23 20.85 0.13
CA LYS A 3 4.93 20.61 -1.30
C LYS A 3 5.41 19.24 -1.82
N THR A 4 6.56 18.76 -1.34
CA THR A 4 7.10 17.45 -1.75
C THR A 4 6.21 16.32 -1.26
N ILE A 5 5.80 16.36 0.02
CA ILE A 5 4.94 15.34 0.61
C ILE A 5 3.55 15.36 -0.04
N GLN A 6 3.02 16.54 -0.36
CA GLN A 6 1.76 16.67 -1.11
C GLN A 6 1.85 16.06 -2.51
N ASN A 7 2.96 16.27 -3.22
CA ASN A 7 3.16 15.64 -4.53
C ASN A 7 3.27 14.11 -4.42
N ILE A 8 4.03 13.60 -3.44
CA ILE A 8 4.11 12.17 -3.16
C ILE A 8 2.73 11.60 -2.86
N ASN A 9 1.93 12.28 -2.02
CA ASN A 9 0.58 11.85 -1.69
C ASN A 9 -0.33 11.78 -2.92
N LYS A 10 -0.31 12.79 -3.77
CA LYS A 10 -1.13 12.82 -4.99
C LYS A 10 -0.74 11.71 -5.97
N ILE A 11 0.56 11.49 -6.18
CA ILE A 11 1.05 10.45 -7.10
C ILE A 11 0.76 9.06 -6.53
N SER A 12 1.07 8.83 -5.25
CA SER A 12 0.80 7.55 -4.59
C SER A 12 -0.68 7.21 -4.51
N PHE A 13 -1.56 8.21 -4.37
CA PHE A 13 -3.01 8.00 -4.46
C PHE A 13 -3.43 7.43 -5.81
N ILE A 14 -2.87 7.93 -6.91
CA ILE A 14 -3.18 7.43 -8.26
C ILE A 14 -2.75 5.96 -8.39
N PHE A 15 -1.53 5.62 -7.94
CA PHE A 15 -1.07 4.24 -7.94
C PHE A 15 -1.92 3.35 -7.04
N PHE A 16 -2.25 3.81 -5.83
CA PHE A 16 -3.12 3.09 -4.90
C PHE A 16 -4.49 2.81 -5.51
N ALA A 17 -5.11 3.81 -6.14
CA ALA A 17 -6.42 3.67 -6.75
C ALA A 17 -6.40 2.70 -7.94
N ILE A 18 -5.44 2.85 -8.87
CA ILE A 18 -5.35 2.00 -10.06
C ILE A 18 -5.01 0.56 -9.65
N ILE A 19 -3.90 0.38 -8.93
CA ILE A 19 -3.43 -0.95 -8.53
C ILE A 19 -4.44 -1.62 -7.59
N GLY A 20 -4.97 -0.88 -6.63
CA GLY A 20 -5.95 -1.40 -5.67
C GLY A 20 -7.25 -1.83 -6.33
N LEU A 21 -7.76 -1.04 -7.28
CA LEU A 21 -8.95 -1.43 -8.03
C LEU A 21 -8.68 -2.68 -8.87
N THR A 22 -7.55 -2.76 -9.55
CA THR A 22 -7.19 -3.97 -10.33
C THR A 22 -7.01 -5.20 -9.43
N HIS A 23 -6.38 -5.06 -8.26
CA HIS A 23 -6.20 -6.14 -7.28
C HIS A 23 -7.53 -6.63 -6.70
N VAL A 24 -8.44 -5.72 -6.33
CA VAL A 24 -9.77 -6.09 -5.85
C VAL A 24 -10.57 -6.78 -6.96
N LEU A 25 -10.50 -6.29 -8.20
CA LEU A 25 -11.18 -6.94 -9.32
C LEU A 25 -10.64 -8.34 -9.60
N SER A 26 -9.33 -8.56 -9.57
CA SER A 26 -8.76 -9.90 -9.76
C SER A 26 -9.17 -10.85 -8.63
N MET A 27 -9.21 -10.38 -7.39
CA MET A 27 -9.72 -11.16 -6.26
C MET A 27 -11.20 -11.55 -6.46
N LEU A 28 -12.04 -10.63 -6.92
CA LEU A 28 -13.44 -10.92 -7.22
C LEU A 28 -13.61 -11.91 -8.37
N MET A 29 -12.76 -11.81 -9.40
CA MET A 29 -12.75 -12.78 -10.50
C MET A 29 -12.38 -14.18 -10.02
N LEU A 30 -11.36 -14.31 -9.16
CA LEU A 30 -10.98 -15.58 -8.52
C LEU A 30 -12.12 -16.15 -7.69
N ALA A 31 -12.76 -15.33 -6.84
CA ALA A 31 -13.86 -15.76 -5.98
C ALA A 31 -15.07 -16.30 -6.76
N ASN A 32 -15.24 -15.86 -8.02
CA ASN A 32 -16.32 -16.29 -8.90
C ASN A 32 -15.87 -17.29 -9.98
N ASN A 33 -14.65 -17.83 -9.91
CA ASN A 33 -14.06 -18.75 -10.89
C ASN A 33 -14.01 -18.21 -12.34
N TYR A 34 -13.98 -16.89 -12.51
CA TYR A 34 -13.81 -16.27 -13.83
C TYR A 34 -12.33 -16.16 -14.19
N SER A 35 -11.90 -16.85 -15.25
CA SER A 35 -10.53 -16.77 -15.81
C SER A 35 -9.45 -16.89 -14.72
N THR A 36 -9.49 -18.00 -13.99
CA THR A 36 -8.72 -18.24 -12.76
C THR A 36 -7.23 -18.02 -12.94
N GLU A 37 -6.60 -18.51 -14.02
CA GLU A 37 -5.16 -18.35 -14.25
C GLU A 37 -4.73 -16.88 -14.42
N ILE A 38 -5.49 -16.10 -15.19
CA ILE A 38 -5.20 -14.68 -15.44
C ILE A 38 -5.44 -13.87 -14.16
N ALA A 39 -6.58 -14.12 -13.51
CA ALA A 39 -6.94 -13.44 -12.28
C ALA A 39 -5.93 -13.74 -11.15
N GLU A 40 -5.45 -14.99 -11.04
CA GLU A 40 -4.44 -15.40 -10.08
C GLU A 40 -3.10 -14.70 -10.34
N THR A 41 -2.67 -14.67 -11.60
CA THR A 41 -1.43 -13.98 -11.99
C THR A 41 -1.49 -12.51 -11.63
N ILE A 42 -2.60 -11.83 -11.95
CA ILE A 42 -2.78 -10.41 -11.62
C ILE A 42 -2.82 -10.20 -10.11
N TYR A 43 -3.60 -11.00 -9.38
CA TYR A 43 -3.72 -10.92 -7.91
C TYR A 43 -2.36 -11.07 -7.22
N LYS A 44 -1.60 -12.14 -7.55
CA LYS A 44 -0.28 -12.39 -6.97
C LYS A 44 0.74 -11.33 -7.36
N THR A 45 0.72 -10.85 -8.61
CA THR A 45 1.65 -9.83 -9.10
C THR A 45 1.40 -8.47 -8.46
N LEU A 46 0.14 -8.09 -8.27
CA LEU A 46 -0.22 -6.77 -7.75
C LEU A 46 -0.22 -6.68 -6.23
N ASP A 47 -0.10 -7.78 -5.50
CA ASP A 47 -0.17 -7.76 -4.04
C ASP A 47 0.92 -6.88 -3.41
N LEU A 48 2.18 -7.07 -3.79
CA LEU A 48 3.29 -6.27 -3.28
C LEU A 48 3.27 -4.81 -3.79
N PRO A 49 3.07 -4.53 -5.10
CA PRO A 49 2.87 -3.17 -5.58
C PRO A 49 1.71 -2.44 -4.88
N PHE A 50 0.61 -3.13 -4.60
CA PHE A 50 -0.54 -2.57 -3.89
C PHE A 50 -0.19 -2.20 -2.45
N LEU A 51 0.49 -3.11 -1.73
CA LEU A 51 0.95 -2.86 -0.38
C LEU A 51 1.85 -1.62 -0.32
N LEU A 52 2.84 -1.53 -1.21
CA LEU A 52 3.73 -0.37 -1.28
C LEU A 52 2.98 0.93 -1.55
N ALA A 53 2.08 0.94 -2.54
CA ALA A 53 1.27 2.11 -2.86
C ALA A 53 0.42 2.54 -1.65
N THR A 54 -0.19 1.56 -0.95
CA THR A 54 -1.00 1.79 0.25
C THR A 54 -0.18 2.41 1.37
N LEU A 55 1.02 1.90 1.64
CA LEU A 55 1.88 2.41 2.71
C LEU A 55 2.41 3.82 2.42
N ILE A 56 2.85 4.09 1.18
CA ILE A 56 3.32 5.41 0.78
C ILE A 56 2.18 6.44 0.81
N TYR A 57 1.01 6.07 0.28
CA TYR A 57 -0.17 6.93 0.32
C TYR A 57 -0.62 7.19 1.75
N GLY A 58 -0.81 6.13 2.56
CA GLY A 58 -1.24 6.24 3.96
C GLY A 58 -0.25 7.04 4.80
N GLY A 59 1.05 6.79 4.66
CA GLY A 59 2.10 7.52 5.38
C GLY A 59 2.15 9.00 5.01
N SER A 60 2.10 9.32 3.71
CA SER A 60 2.10 10.71 3.26
C SER A 60 0.80 11.45 3.64
N ALA A 61 -0.36 10.79 3.57
CA ALA A 61 -1.64 11.33 4.00
C ALA A 61 -1.66 11.62 5.51
N PHE A 62 -1.13 10.70 6.31
CA PHE A 62 -1.03 10.86 7.75
C PHE A 62 -0.10 12.02 8.13
N GLN A 63 1.07 12.13 7.49
CA GLN A 63 1.98 13.25 7.71
C GLN A 63 1.33 14.60 7.33
N ILE A 64 0.63 14.66 6.19
CA ILE A 64 -0.15 15.86 5.81
C ILE A 64 -1.23 16.18 6.85
N GLY A 65 -1.86 15.16 7.44
CA GLY A 65 -2.82 15.31 8.53
C GLY A 65 -2.20 15.94 9.78
N LEU A 66 -1.06 15.42 10.24
CA LEU A 66 -0.31 15.98 11.37
C LEU A 66 0.10 17.44 11.11
N ASP A 67 0.57 17.73 9.90
CA ASP A 67 0.96 19.06 9.47
C ASP A 67 -0.19 20.07 9.58
N LYS A 68 -1.42 19.66 9.22
CA LYS A 68 -2.63 20.49 9.30
C LYS A 68 -3.06 20.81 10.73
N VAL A 69 -2.79 19.91 11.68
CA VAL A 69 -3.12 20.11 13.10
C VAL A 69 -1.97 20.81 13.86
N GLY A 70 -0.92 21.24 13.14
CA GLY A 70 0.22 21.95 13.73
C GLY A 70 1.20 21.04 14.49
N LEU A 71 1.04 19.72 14.40
CA LEU A 71 1.90 18.74 15.06
C LEU A 71 3.12 18.39 14.18
N HIS A 72 3.99 19.38 13.99
CA HIS A 72 5.28 19.20 13.31
C HIS A 72 6.34 18.71 14.31
N SER A 73 6.31 17.42 14.67
CA SER A 73 7.41 16.80 15.43
C SER A 73 8.14 15.77 14.60
N ARG A 74 9.47 15.89 14.56
CA ARG A 74 10.37 14.91 13.95
C ARG A 74 10.20 13.52 14.57
N ILE A 75 9.81 13.46 15.84
CA ILE A 75 9.54 12.21 16.55
C ILE A 75 8.35 11.47 15.94
N PHE A 76 7.27 12.18 15.59
CA PHE A 76 6.10 11.56 14.96
C PHE A 76 6.43 11.01 13.58
N SER A 77 7.24 11.71 12.78
CA SER A 77 7.69 11.21 11.50
C SER A 77 8.56 9.95 11.64
N ILE A 78 9.44 9.89 12.64
CA ILE A 78 10.25 8.70 12.93
C ILE A 78 9.36 7.52 13.34
N ILE A 79 8.41 7.74 14.25
CA ILE A 79 7.46 6.72 14.69
C ILE A 79 6.65 6.21 13.51
N LEU A 80 6.16 7.11 12.65
CA LEU A 80 5.40 6.75 11.45
C LEU A 80 6.23 5.90 10.50
N VAL A 81 7.47 6.29 10.19
CA VAL A 81 8.35 5.52 9.32
C VAL A 81 8.63 4.14 9.93
N ALA A 82 8.95 4.07 11.23
CA ALA A 82 9.18 2.80 11.91
C ALA A 82 7.94 1.88 11.84
N LEU A 83 6.75 2.42 12.09
CA LEU A 83 5.49 1.67 12.00
C LEU A 83 5.25 1.14 10.58
N LEU A 84 5.43 1.99 9.56
CA LEU A 84 5.28 1.59 8.16
C LEU A 84 6.29 0.52 7.75
N THR A 85 7.54 0.61 8.22
CA THR A 85 8.55 -0.42 7.99
C THR A 85 8.16 -1.74 8.64
N VAL A 86 7.67 -1.73 9.88
CA VAL A 86 7.20 -2.95 10.56
C VAL A 86 6.03 -3.58 9.81
N ILE A 87 5.04 -2.79 9.40
CA ILE A 87 3.89 -3.29 8.62
C ILE A 87 4.38 -3.89 7.28
N PHE A 88 5.28 -3.20 6.59
CA PHE A 88 5.85 -3.70 5.33
C PHE A 88 6.58 -5.02 5.52
N SER A 89 7.44 -5.14 6.54
CA SER A 89 8.18 -6.36 6.84
C SER A 89 7.27 -7.52 7.21
N LEU A 90 6.21 -7.27 8.00
CA LEU A 90 5.22 -8.30 8.35
C LEU A 90 4.44 -8.77 7.14
N ALA A 91 3.97 -7.84 6.31
CA ALA A 91 3.24 -8.19 5.10
C ALA A 91 4.13 -8.90 4.07
N MET A 92 5.41 -8.52 3.96
CA MET A 92 6.38 -9.25 3.15
C MET A 92 6.62 -10.66 3.66
N TYR A 93 6.82 -10.80 4.98
CA TYR A 93 6.96 -12.11 5.60
C TYR A 93 5.74 -12.99 5.34
N ALA A 94 4.53 -12.44 5.49
CA ALA A 94 3.30 -13.18 5.19
C ALA A 94 3.20 -13.55 3.70
N ASN A 95 3.50 -12.61 2.81
CA ASN A 95 3.45 -12.85 1.37
C ASN A 95 4.46 -13.93 0.94
N PHE A 96 5.66 -14.01 1.52
CA PHE A 96 6.60 -15.10 1.18
C PHE A 96 6.30 -16.41 1.93
N ALA A 97 5.97 -16.34 3.22
CA ALA A 97 5.77 -17.55 4.03
C ALA A 97 4.51 -18.34 3.67
N PHE A 98 3.45 -17.67 3.19
CA PHE A 98 2.17 -18.32 2.89
C PHE A 98 1.94 -18.56 1.38
N ASN A 99 2.65 -17.86 0.50
CA ASN A 99 2.47 -18.01 -0.96
C ASN A 99 3.25 -19.21 -1.53
N ASP A 100 4.17 -19.80 -0.76
CA ASP A 100 4.81 -21.10 -1.06
C ASP A 100 3.95 -22.33 -0.65
N MET A 101 2.79 -22.13 0.00
CA MET A 101 1.89 -23.21 0.45
C MET A 101 0.62 -23.38 -0.40
N ALA A 102 0.51 -22.69 -1.54
CA ALA A 102 -0.63 -22.75 -2.46
C ALA A 102 -0.21 -23.20 -3.86
#